data_AF-A0A2V1AYX0-F1
#
_entry.id   AF-A0A2V1AYX0-F1
#
_cell.length_a   1.000
_cell.length_b   1.000
_cell.length_c   1.000
_cell.angle_alpha   90.00
_cell.angle_beta   90.00
_cell.angle_gamma   90.00
#
_symmetry.space_group_name_H-M   'P 1'
#
loop_
_entity.id
_entity.type
_entity.pdbx_description
1 polymer ?
#
loop_
_entity_poly.entity_id
_entity_poly.type
_entity_poly.pdbx_seq_one_letter_code
_entity_poly.pdbx_strand_id
1 'polypeptide(L)'
;MDEKPIIFNPHMALPRRYRRVAALSVIAFVCIALSVLHTLFKPIPQSHFTNDAFRMHQRSTFQPRTPATALYDYIKRRSAASHNPDFVHPLGNAEGIYFHWDDWVDLSAGDSVLHRFRERYPSGTCNRHVDRLASVDAYFMETYHTKVLRSMAYLYCIKDVPRRVLATTDQGYIEVPVVEKKRVGSENLSRDVPKNQLVSAMEETKQLDLPMDEPSSLLRAIPYKQMQKNVGVSAKDFIFEPEVEIFALKERLNENRISDSDLEYLEFLEFANVAADTQPCFFKYPWIFSDLVARRSHHLYFPFFKRYISNRERQSILQHIIRAWFEFAETENVASWVNYGSLLGWAYNGVNMPWDTDIDVQLPIVQLDRLSRKYNNTLILENPRDGNAAYLFEVSPTYVKQGNSKNFIDARFIDINSGLYIDISALSHTNDVPPPAVYESNNDMTKLKTMAVHCKHWNWHRLDELLPLRHTYFEGSPIYIPKNVSSLLGKKYGKTSYTTKLTFKDHEYRKDLAMWVPKNECKPSEKDFDPSQPRESWYKSCGRSWLLDEYNMITPYVQRHEELNYNVDEYVDYDPSAMEQLPLLRKDAWDYYDDILKKKVDNEDWYAGEN
;
A
#
# COMPACT_ATOMS: atom_id res chain seq x y z
N MET A 1 -38.29 -45.93 53.56
CA MET A 1 -37.96 -44.96 54.61
C MET A 1 -37.48 -43.70 53.91
N ASP A 2 -38.43 -42.80 53.68
CA ASP A 2 -38.37 -41.35 53.43
C ASP A 2 -37.12 -40.74 52.77
N GLU A 3 -37.18 -40.61 51.45
CA GLU A 3 -36.50 -39.52 50.73
C GLU A 3 -37.18 -38.19 51.09
N LYS A 4 -36.50 -37.35 51.89
CA LYS A 4 -36.91 -35.96 52.05
C LYS A 4 -36.50 -35.16 50.81
N PRO A 5 -37.42 -34.42 50.17
CA PRO A 5 -37.06 -33.53 49.08
C PRO A 5 -36.22 -32.38 49.64
N ILE A 6 -35.09 -32.07 48.99
CA ILE A 6 -34.36 -30.83 49.24
C ILE A 6 -35.22 -29.70 48.68
N ILE A 7 -36.02 -29.09 49.56
CA ILE A 7 -36.77 -27.87 49.27
C ILE A 7 -35.75 -26.74 49.10
N PHE A 8 -35.47 -26.37 47.85
CA PHE A 8 -34.76 -25.12 47.56
C PHE A 8 -35.68 -23.97 47.97
N ASN A 9 -35.40 -23.36 49.11
CA ASN A 9 -36.13 -22.20 49.60
C ASN A 9 -35.72 -20.96 48.77
N PRO A 10 -36.59 -20.38 47.92
CA PRO A 10 -36.22 -19.25 47.05
C PRO A 10 -36.00 -17.95 47.83
N HIS A 11 -36.18 -17.96 49.16
CA HIS A 11 -36.01 -16.81 50.05
C HIS A 11 -34.82 -16.90 51.01
N MET A 12 -33.86 -17.80 50.80
CA MET A 12 -32.57 -17.72 51.51
C MET A 12 -31.75 -16.54 50.99
N ALA A 13 -32.07 -15.37 51.52
CA ALA A 13 -31.42 -14.13 51.18
C ALA A 13 -29.97 -14.19 51.70
N LEU A 14 -28.98 -14.23 50.79
CA LEU A 14 -27.54 -14.28 51.07
C LEU A 14 -27.17 -13.48 52.34
N PRO A 15 -26.34 -14.00 53.26
CA PRO A 15 -25.99 -13.27 54.48
C PRO A 15 -25.45 -11.88 54.12
N ARG A 16 -25.76 -10.84 54.92
CA ARG A 16 -25.45 -9.43 54.61
C ARG A 16 -24.00 -9.20 54.15
N ARG A 17 -23.05 -9.96 54.70
CA ARG A 17 -21.63 -9.95 54.31
C ARG A 17 -21.41 -10.35 52.85
N TYR A 18 -22.05 -11.43 52.39
CA TYR A 18 -21.93 -11.90 51.01
C TYR A 18 -22.63 -10.96 50.00
N ARG A 19 -23.75 -10.33 50.37
CA ARG A 19 -24.36 -9.28 49.52
C ARG A 19 -23.46 -8.04 49.39
N ARG A 20 -22.78 -7.64 50.47
CA ARG A 20 -21.80 -6.54 50.43
C ARG A 20 -20.58 -6.90 49.58
N VAL A 21 -20.03 -8.10 49.72
CA VAL A 21 -18.91 -8.57 48.88
C VAL A 21 -19.33 -8.66 47.42
N ALA A 22 -20.50 -9.24 47.10
CA ALA A 22 -21.02 -9.30 45.74
C ALA A 22 -21.25 -7.90 45.14
N ALA A 23 -21.84 -6.97 45.91
CA ALA A 23 -22.02 -5.59 45.47
C ALA A 23 -20.68 -4.88 45.23
N LEU A 24 -19.70 -5.04 46.13
CA LEU A 24 -18.35 -4.49 45.96
C LEU A 24 -17.64 -5.10 44.74
N SER A 25 -17.78 -6.40 44.51
CA SER A 25 -17.23 -7.07 43.32
C SER A 25 -17.88 -6.58 42.02
N VAL A 26 -19.19 -6.35 42.02
CA VAL A 26 -19.91 -5.76 40.88
C VAL A 26 -19.46 -4.33 40.64
N ILE A 27 -19.34 -3.51 41.69
CA ILE A 27 -18.84 -2.12 41.57
C ILE A 27 -17.41 -2.13 41.05
N ALA A 28 -16.53 -2.97 41.59
CA ALA A 28 -15.15 -3.09 41.12
C ALA A 28 -15.10 -3.54 39.66
N PHE A 29 -15.92 -4.51 39.26
CA PHE A 29 -16.03 -4.96 37.88
C PHE A 29 -16.52 -3.84 36.95
N VAL A 30 -17.56 -3.09 37.34
CA VAL A 30 -18.07 -1.95 36.58
C VAL A 30 -17.01 -0.85 36.47
N CYS A 31 -16.30 -0.53 37.55
CA CYS A 31 -15.20 0.44 37.53
C CYS A 31 -14.06 -0.01 36.62
N ILE A 32 -13.67 -1.28 36.65
CA ILE A 32 -12.65 -1.85 35.76
C ILE A 32 -13.14 -1.78 34.30
N ALA A 33 -14.38 -2.20 34.03
CA ALA A 33 -14.96 -2.16 32.69
C ALA A 33 -15.04 -0.73 32.14
N LEU A 34 -15.48 0.24 32.96
CA LEU A 34 -15.51 1.66 32.58
C LEU A 34 -14.11 2.21 32.34
N SER A 35 -13.12 1.82 33.15
CA SER A 35 -11.72 2.22 32.96
C SER A 35 -11.13 1.66 31.66
N VAL A 36 -11.37 0.37 31.38
CA VAL A 36 -10.97 -0.30 30.14
C VAL A 36 -11.65 0.31 28.92
N LEU A 37 -12.95 0.59 29.00
CA LEU A 37 -13.66 1.30 27.94
C LEU A 37 -13.06 2.69 27.75
N HIS A 38 -12.86 3.45 28.83
CA HIS A 38 -12.29 4.79 28.73
C HIS A 38 -10.90 4.79 28.07
N THR A 39 -10.03 3.81 28.36
CA THR A 39 -8.73 3.70 27.71
C THR A 39 -8.81 3.26 26.25
N LEU A 40 -9.71 2.33 25.89
CA LEU A 40 -9.91 1.88 24.51
C LEU A 40 -10.48 2.98 23.60
N PHE A 41 -11.32 3.86 24.14
CA PHE A 41 -11.97 4.95 23.39
C PHE A 41 -11.20 6.27 23.43
N LYS A 42 -10.14 6.39 24.24
CA LYS A 42 -9.35 7.63 24.30
C LYS A 42 -8.53 7.80 23.00
N PRO A 43 -8.69 8.92 22.27
CA PRO A 43 -7.86 9.19 21.11
C PRO A 43 -6.41 9.39 21.53
N ILE A 44 -5.49 8.75 20.81
CA ILE A 44 -4.05 8.93 20.98
C ILE A 44 -3.63 10.12 20.10
N PRO A 45 -2.96 11.15 20.66
CA PRO A 45 -2.49 12.29 19.88
C PRO A 45 -1.52 11.87 18.77
N GLN A 46 -1.58 12.54 17.62
CA GLN A 46 -0.68 12.27 16.49
C GLN A 46 0.81 12.41 16.87
N SER A 47 1.14 13.36 17.75
CA SER A 47 2.50 13.55 18.28
C SER A 47 3.06 12.32 19.01
N HIS A 48 2.21 11.46 19.57
CA HIS A 48 2.66 10.20 20.15
C HIS A 48 3.26 9.29 19.07
N PHE A 49 2.60 9.16 17.92
CA PHE A 49 3.09 8.33 16.82
C PHE A 49 4.36 8.91 16.18
N THR A 50 4.44 10.24 16.06
CA THR A 50 5.66 10.92 15.62
C THR A 50 6.82 10.67 16.60
N ASN A 51 6.58 10.76 17.91
CA ASN A 51 7.59 10.47 18.93
C ASN A 51 8.00 8.98 18.93
N ASP A 52 7.06 8.06 18.68
CA ASP A 52 7.38 6.64 18.50
C ASP A 52 8.32 6.42 17.32
N ALA A 53 8.07 7.11 16.20
CA ALA A 53 8.91 7.06 15.02
C ALA A 53 10.33 7.59 15.29
N PHE A 54 10.46 8.74 15.95
CA PHE A 54 11.77 9.29 16.36
C PHE A 54 12.53 8.32 17.27
N ARG A 55 11.86 7.74 18.28
CA ARG A 55 12.49 6.76 19.18
C ARG A 55 12.96 5.51 18.45
N MET A 56 12.23 5.07 17.43
CA MET A 56 12.63 3.92 16.61
C MET A 56 13.88 4.26 15.78
N HIS A 57 13.89 5.40 15.08
CA HIS A 57 15.05 5.85 14.29
C HIS A 57 16.29 6.09 15.15
N GLN A 58 16.15 6.61 16.37
CA GLN A 58 17.29 6.80 17.30
C GLN A 58 17.91 5.48 17.78
N ARG A 59 17.13 4.40 17.84
CA ARG A 59 17.58 3.09 18.35
C ARG A 59 18.07 2.17 17.24
N SER A 60 17.54 2.34 16.03
CA SER A 60 17.91 1.52 14.89
C SER A 60 19.17 2.05 14.22
N THR A 61 19.98 1.13 13.70
CA THR A 61 21.10 1.43 12.80
C THR A 61 20.74 1.16 11.35
N PHE A 62 19.50 0.72 11.09
CA PHE A 62 19.03 0.41 9.75
C PHE A 62 18.90 1.67 8.89
N GLN A 63 19.40 1.58 7.67
CA GLN A 63 19.28 2.62 6.66
C GLN A 63 18.83 2.00 5.33
N PRO A 64 17.69 2.41 4.74
CA PRO A 64 17.14 1.81 3.53
C PRO A 64 18.03 2.02 2.28
N ARG A 65 18.87 3.06 2.27
CA ARG A 65 19.81 3.34 1.18
C ARG A 65 20.95 2.33 1.07
N THR A 66 21.28 1.65 2.17
CA THR A 66 22.39 0.68 2.24
C THR A 66 22.20 -0.50 1.29
N PRO A 67 21.11 -1.29 1.38
CA PRO A 67 20.87 -2.39 0.45
C PRO A 67 20.67 -1.91 -1.00
N ALA A 68 19.99 -0.77 -1.21
CA ALA A 68 19.80 -0.20 -2.54
C ALA A 68 21.13 0.17 -3.22
N THR A 69 22.07 0.78 -2.48
CA THR A 69 23.40 1.14 -3.02
C THR A 69 24.21 -0.11 -3.35
N ALA A 70 24.16 -1.14 -2.50
CA ALA A 70 24.81 -2.41 -2.77
C ALA A 70 24.22 -3.10 -4.02
N LEU A 71 22.93 -2.92 -4.30
CA LEU A 71 22.28 -3.43 -5.50
C LEU A 71 22.80 -2.72 -6.76
N TYR A 72 22.91 -1.38 -6.76
CA TYR A 72 23.49 -0.66 -7.91
C TYR A 72 24.97 -1.01 -8.13
N ASP A 73 25.75 -1.18 -7.05
CA ASP A 73 27.15 -1.65 -7.17
C ASP A 73 27.21 -3.09 -7.74
N TYR A 74 26.31 -3.97 -7.30
CA TYR A 74 26.17 -5.32 -7.89
C TYR A 74 25.86 -5.24 -9.38
N ILE A 75 24.85 -4.47 -9.80
CA ILE A 75 24.45 -4.32 -11.20
C ILE A 75 25.63 -3.85 -12.05
N LYS A 76 26.32 -2.80 -11.61
CA LYS A 76 27.48 -2.22 -12.30
C LYS A 76 28.59 -3.25 -12.49
N ARG A 77 28.99 -3.93 -11.42
CA ARG A 77 30.09 -4.91 -11.46
C ARG A 77 29.69 -6.18 -12.22
N ARG A 78 28.45 -6.64 -12.06
CA ARG A 78 27.93 -7.82 -12.74
C ARG A 78 27.81 -7.60 -14.25
N SER A 79 27.38 -6.41 -14.67
CA SER A 79 27.35 -6.01 -16.08
C SER A 79 28.76 -6.00 -16.69
N ALA A 80 29.74 -5.40 -16.00
CA ALA A 80 31.15 -5.41 -16.43
C ALA A 80 31.77 -6.82 -16.49
N ALA A 81 31.28 -7.75 -15.66
CA ALA A 81 31.71 -9.15 -15.60
C ALA A 81 30.69 -10.11 -16.25
N SER A 82 29.96 -9.66 -17.30
CA SER A 82 28.86 -10.39 -17.94
C SER A 82 29.14 -11.88 -18.20
N HIS A 83 30.36 -12.19 -18.67
CA HIS A 83 30.81 -13.52 -19.08
C HIS A 83 31.58 -14.31 -18.00
N ASN A 84 31.71 -13.80 -16.77
CA ASN A 84 32.45 -14.47 -15.71
C ASN A 84 31.51 -15.34 -14.84
N PRO A 85 31.53 -16.67 -14.96
CA PRO A 85 30.68 -17.55 -14.14
C PRO A 85 31.13 -17.57 -12.67
N ASP A 86 32.38 -17.24 -12.38
CA ASP A 86 32.95 -17.20 -11.03
C ASP A 86 32.83 -15.81 -10.38
N PHE A 87 31.91 -14.96 -10.87
CA PHE A 87 31.67 -13.64 -10.30
C PHE A 87 31.16 -13.74 -8.86
N VAL A 88 31.82 -13.01 -7.96
CA VAL A 88 31.46 -12.93 -6.54
C VAL A 88 31.31 -11.47 -6.14
N HIS A 89 30.26 -11.20 -5.38
CA HIS A 89 29.95 -9.90 -4.81
C HIS A 89 29.41 -10.09 -3.37
N PRO A 90 29.60 -9.13 -2.44
CA PRO A 90 29.00 -9.25 -1.11
C PRO A 90 27.48 -9.49 -1.13
N LEU A 91 26.79 -8.88 -2.10
CA LEU A 91 25.34 -9.03 -2.29
C LEU A 91 24.94 -10.29 -3.09
N GLY A 92 25.86 -11.03 -3.73
CA GLY A 92 25.45 -12.11 -4.64
C GLY A 92 26.56 -12.75 -5.46
N ASN A 93 26.17 -13.50 -6.47
CA ASN A 93 27.08 -14.22 -7.37
C ASN A 93 26.71 -13.96 -8.85
N ALA A 94 27.26 -14.76 -9.78
CA ALA A 94 27.00 -14.64 -11.21
C ALA A 94 25.53 -14.86 -11.62
N GLU A 95 24.73 -15.54 -10.79
CA GLU A 95 23.35 -15.93 -11.05
C GLU A 95 22.33 -14.95 -10.45
N GLY A 96 22.72 -14.12 -9.48
CA GLY A 96 21.83 -13.11 -8.90
C GLY A 96 22.26 -12.66 -7.52
N ILE A 97 21.33 -12.00 -6.83
CA ILE A 97 21.56 -11.52 -5.46
C ILE A 97 21.05 -12.50 -4.40
N TYR A 98 21.73 -12.48 -3.27
CA TYR A 98 21.25 -13.02 -2.02
C TYR A 98 20.24 -12.04 -1.42
N PHE A 99 19.16 -12.57 -0.83
CA PHE A 99 18.15 -11.74 -0.21
C PHE A 99 17.77 -12.28 1.17
N HIS A 100 17.63 -11.37 2.12
CA HIS A 100 17.01 -11.65 3.40
C HIS A 100 16.30 -10.40 3.92
N TRP A 101 15.11 -10.55 4.50
CA TRP A 101 14.32 -9.40 4.96
C TRP A 101 15.03 -8.56 6.02
N ASP A 102 15.94 -9.17 6.80
CA ASP A 102 16.79 -8.46 7.78
C ASP A 102 17.78 -7.46 7.16
N ASP A 103 18.10 -7.59 5.87
CA ASP A 103 18.96 -6.65 5.14
C ASP A 103 18.17 -5.49 4.51
N TRP A 104 16.85 -5.66 4.32
CA TRP A 104 15.97 -4.76 3.56
C TRP A 104 14.91 -4.08 4.42
N VAL A 105 14.67 -4.55 5.64
CA VAL A 105 13.65 -4.02 6.56
C VAL A 105 14.28 -3.81 7.94
N ASP A 106 13.92 -2.70 8.60
CA ASP A 106 14.30 -2.46 9.98
C ASP A 106 13.60 -3.44 10.95
N LEU A 107 14.31 -4.52 11.30
CA LEU A 107 13.83 -5.53 12.25
C LEU A 107 14.24 -5.25 13.71
N SER A 108 14.77 -4.07 14.03
CA SER A 108 15.27 -3.72 15.39
C SER A 108 14.22 -3.87 16.49
N ALA A 109 12.93 -3.71 16.18
CA ALA A 109 11.84 -3.92 17.14
C ALA A 109 11.77 -5.39 17.65
N GLY A 110 12.38 -6.34 16.92
CA GLY A 110 12.48 -7.75 17.27
C GLY A 110 13.75 -8.14 18.03
N ASP A 111 14.65 -7.20 18.32
CA ASP A 111 16.01 -7.50 18.79
C ASP A 111 16.09 -8.22 20.14
N SER A 112 15.04 -8.12 20.96
CA SER A 112 14.91 -8.91 22.19
C SER A 112 15.01 -10.43 21.95
N VAL A 113 14.70 -10.87 20.72
CA VAL A 113 14.85 -12.24 20.25
C VAL A 113 15.92 -12.34 19.17
N LEU A 114 15.83 -11.52 18.12
CA LEU A 114 16.58 -11.71 16.87
C LEU A 114 18.09 -11.47 17.00
N HIS A 115 18.54 -10.62 17.94
CA HIS A 115 19.95 -10.28 18.08
C HIS A 115 20.85 -11.52 18.25
N ARG A 116 20.47 -12.45 19.14
CA ARG A 116 21.20 -13.71 19.36
C ARG A 116 21.19 -14.64 18.14
N PHE A 117 20.19 -14.53 17.27
CA PHE A 117 20.09 -15.34 16.06
C PHE A 117 20.99 -14.80 14.95
N ARG A 118 21.11 -13.48 14.81
CA ARG A 118 22.09 -12.87 13.89
C ARG A 118 23.51 -13.31 14.24
N GLU A 119 23.85 -13.33 15.53
CA GLU A 119 25.18 -13.78 15.99
C GLU A 119 25.42 -15.28 15.75
N ARG A 120 24.41 -16.12 16.02
CA ARG A 120 24.55 -17.58 15.94
C ARG A 120 24.41 -18.14 14.52
N TYR A 121 23.59 -17.49 13.70
CA TYR A 121 23.22 -17.90 12.34
C TYR A 121 23.35 -16.70 11.41
N PRO A 122 24.59 -16.28 11.08
CA PRO A 122 24.85 -15.05 10.35
C PRO A 122 24.23 -15.02 8.94
N SER A 123 23.98 -16.19 8.35
CA SER A 123 23.30 -16.34 7.06
C SER A 123 21.77 -16.20 7.13
N GLY A 124 21.18 -15.95 8.31
CA GLY A 124 19.74 -15.73 8.46
C GLY A 124 18.92 -17.01 8.68
N THR A 125 19.54 -18.14 9.01
CA THR A 125 18.78 -19.37 9.29
C THR A 125 18.11 -19.33 10.67
N CYS A 126 16.92 -19.92 10.77
CA CYS A 126 16.17 -20.00 12.02
C CYS A 126 16.15 -21.41 12.60
N ASN A 127 15.93 -21.46 13.91
CA ASN A 127 15.65 -22.72 14.59
C ASN A 127 14.15 -22.83 14.91
N ARG A 128 13.75 -24.05 15.28
CA ARG A 128 12.37 -24.40 15.61
C ARG A 128 11.72 -23.52 16.70
N HIS A 129 12.48 -22.87 17.57
CA HIS A 129 11.93 -21.99 18.60
C HIS A 129 11.43 -20.67 18.02
N VAL A 130 12.21 -20.04 17.14
CA VAL A 130 11.79 -18.79 16.48
C VAL A 130 10.70 -19.09 15.46
N ASP A 131 10.77 -20.22 14.76
CA ASP A 131 9.70 -20.61 13.83
C ASP A 131 8.36 -20.72 14.53
N ARG A 132 8.30 -21.32 15.73
CA ARG A 132 7.06 -21.38 16.54
C ARG A 132 6.57 -20.01 17.01
N LEU A 133 7.49 -19.08 17.27
CA LEU A 133 7.13 -17.69 17.58
C LEU A 133 6.57 -16.98 16.34
N ALA A 134 7.19 -17.19 15.19
CA ALA A 134 6.82 -16.56 13.94
C ALA A 134 5.53 -17.14 13.32
N SER A 135 5.24 -18.43 13.53
CA SER A 135 4.16 -19.17 12.83
C SER A 135 2.76 -18.95 13.40
N VAL A 136 2.57 -18.07 14.38
CA VAL A 136 1.24 -17.77 14.92
C VAL A 136 0.47 -16.87 13.97
N ASP A 137 -0.75 -17.29 13.66
CA ASP A 137 -1.60 -16.57 12.73
C ASP A 137 -1.82 -15.11 13.15
N ALA A 138 -1.72 -14.19 12.19
CA ALA A 138 -1.85 -12.75 12.41
C ALA A 138 -3.21 -12.34 13.02
N TYR A 139 -4.28 -13.11 12.77
CA TYR A 139 -5.62 -12.90 13.33
C TYR A 139 -5.72 -13.24 14.82
N PHE A 140 -4.77 -14.00 15.37
CA PHE A 140 -4.77 -14.28 16.80
C PHE A 140 -4.58 -12.97 17.57
N MET A 141 -5.53 -12.63 18.44
CA MET A 141 -5.55 -11.34 19.13
C MET A 141 -4.48 -11.30 20.23
N GLU A 142 -3.58 -10.31 20.18
CA GLU A 142 -2.43 -10.22 21.08
C GLU A 142 -2.15 -8.78 21.54
N THR A 143 -1.19 -8.62 22.46
CA THR A 143 -0.68 -7.30 22.82
C THR A 143 0.11 -6.68 21.67
N TYR A 144 0.21 -5.35 21.63
CA TYR A 144 1.00 -4.63 20.63
C TYR A 144 2.44 -5.15 20.55
N HIS A 145 3.14 -5.26 21.69
CA HIS A 145 4.53 -5.72 21.73
C HIS A 145 4.71 -7.15 21.23
N THR A 146 3.83 -8.07 21.61
CA THR A 146 3.89 -9.46 21.11
C THR A 146 3.64 -9.49 19.61
N LYS A 147 2.66 -8.72 19.11
CA LYS A 147 2.34 -8.70 17.68
C LYS A 147 3.50 -8.17 16.83
N VAL A 148 4.14 -7.08 17.27
CA VAL A 148 5.35 -6.54 16.62
C VAL A 148 6.48 -7.55 16.65
N LEU A 149 6.78 -8.15 17.80
CA LEU A 149 7.85 -9.16 17.92
C LEU A 149 7.65 -10.34 16.96
N ARG A 150 6.41 -10.82 16.81
CA ARG A 150 6.08 -11.90 15.87
C ARG A 150 6.22 -11.47 14.42
N SER A 151 5.81 -10.25 14.06
CA SER A 151 6.00 -9.72 12.71
C SER A 151 7.49 -9.69 12.35
N MET A 152 8.35 -9.18 13.23
CA MET A 152 9.81 -9.16 12.99
C MET A 152 10.38 -10.58 12.87
N ALA A 153 9.97 -11.51 13.75
CA ALA A 153 10.38 -12.90 13.66
C ALA A 153 9.87 -13.61 12.40
N TYR A 154 8.67 -13.25 11.93
CA TYR A 154 8.08 -13.79 10.71
C TYR A 154 8.83 -13.33 9.47
N LEU A 155 9.18 -12.05 9.36
CA LEU A 155 10.05 -11.56 8.27
C LEU A 155 11.42 -12.23 8.29
N TYR A 156 12.03 -12.34 9.47
CA TYR A 156 13.34 -12.96 9.60
C TYR A 156 13.32 -14.45 9.21
N CYS A 157 12.34 -15.24 9.67
CA CYS A 157 12.37 -16.70 9.49
C CYS A 157 11.50 -17.21 8.35
N ILE A 158 10.24 -16.78 8.27
CA ILE A 158 9.19 -17.50 7.53
C ILE A 158 8.88 -16.85 6.19
N LYS A 159 8.72 -15.52 6.12
CA LYS A 159 8.28 -14.85 4.89
C LYS A 159 9.22 -15.22 3.73
N ASP A 160 8.61 -15.60 2.62
CA ASP A 160 9.33 -15.86 1.38
C ASP A 160 10.04 -14.59 0.90
N VAL A 161 11.21 -14.77 0.31
CA VAL A 161 11.95 -13.67 -0.32
C VAL A 161 11.36 -13.38 -1.70
N PRO A 162 11.48 -12.14 -2.22
CA PRO A 162 11.04 -11.85 -3.58
C PRO A 162 11.80 -12.72 -4.59
N ARG A 163 11.18 -13.03 -5.73
CA ARG A 163 11.83 -13.77 -6.84
C ARG A 163 12.85 -12.91 -7.57
N ARG A 164 12.66 -11.59 -7.55
CA ARG A 164 13.49 -10.59 -8.22
C ARG A 164 13.33 -9.21 -7.58
N VAL A 165 14.28 -8.34 -7.85
CA VAL A 165 14.22 -6.91 -7.53
C VAL A 165 14.24 -6.10 -8.82
N LEU A 166 13.34 -5.13 -8.95
CA LEU A 166 13.37 -4.10 -10.00
C LEU A 166 14.08 -2.88 -9.43
N ALA A 167 15.32 -2.68 -9.85
CA ALA A 167 16.11 -1.51 -9.50
C ALA A 167 15.72 -0.34 -10.42
N THR A 168 15.19 0.72 -9.83
CA THR A 168 14.56 1.82 -10.56
C THR A 168 15.58 2.87 -11.00
N THR A 169 15.53 3.27 -12.26
CA THR A 169 16.42 4.28 -12.86
C THR A 169 15.60 5.40 -13.47
N ASP A 170 16.24 6.47 -13.95
CA ASP A 170 15.52 7.55 -14.66
C ASP A 170 14.90 7.13 -16.00
N GLN A 171 15.17 5.91 -16.50
CA GLN A 171 14.73 5.46 -17.82
C GLN A 171 13.84 4.21 -17.77
N GLY A 172 13.69 3.60 -16.60
CA GLY A 172 13.05 2.30 -16.47
C GLY A 172 13.59 1.50 -15.29
N TYR A 173 13.30 0.20 -15.30
CA TYR A 173 13.78 -0.75 -14.31
C TYR A 173 14.95 -1.58 -14.84
N ILE A 174 15.83 -2.00 -13.94
CA ILE A 174 16.76 -3.10 -14.15
C ILE A 174 16.28 -4.27 -13.31
N GLU A 175 15.87 -5.35 -13.97
CA GLU A 175 15.48 -6.59 -13.31
C GLU A 175 16.72 -7.35 -12.84
N VAL A 176 16.73 -7.71 -11.55
CA VAL A 176 17.80 -8.48 -10.90
C VAL A 176 17.21 -9.70 -10.19
N PRO A 177 17.60 -10.94 -10.54
CA PRO A 177 17.07 -12.14 -9.91
C PRO A 177 17.58 -12.32 -8.48
N VAL A 178 16.72 -12.89 -7.64
CA VAL A 178 17.09 -13.36 -6.29
C VAL A 178 17.28 -14.86 -6.35
N VAL A 179 18.48 -15.32 -5.98
CA VAL A 179 18.87 -16.73 -6.14
C VAL A 179 18.90 -17.52 -4.83
N GLU A 180 19.02 -16.83 -3.70
CA GLU A 180 19.13 -17.50 -2.39
C GLU A 180 18.51 -16.66 -1.28
N LYS A 181 17.74 -17.29 -0.38
CA LYS A 181 17.34 -16.70 0.89
C LYS A 181 18.52 -16.75 1.86
N LYS A 182 19.33 -15.70 1.87
CA LYS A 182 20.57 -15.61 2.65
C LYS A 182 20.84 -14.18 3.09
N ARG A 183 21.11 -14.01 4.38
CA ARG A 183 21.47 -12.73 4.98
C ARG A 183 22.90 -12.34 4.61
N VAL A 184 23.07 -11.11 4.15
CA VAL A 184 24.37 -10.47 3.89
C VAL A 184 24.90 -9.82 5.15
N GLY A 185 24.03 -9.11 5.88
CA GLY A 185 24.33 -8.44 7.13
C GLY A 185 24.92 -7.04 6.97
N SER A 186 24.48 -6.13 7.84
CA SER A 186 24.90 -4.72 7.86
C SER A 186 26.41 -4.51 8.08
N GLU A 187 27.11 -5.52 8.60
CA GLU A 187 28.56 -5.58 8.73
C GLU A 187 29.29 -5.68 7.39
N ASN A 188 28.63 -6.21 6.35
CA ASN A 188 29.18 -6.41 5.01
C ASN A 188 28.67 -5.37 4.00
N LEU A 189 27.84 -4.43 4.43
CA LEU A 189 27.24 -3.39 3.60
C LEU A 189 27.74 -2.01 4.02
N SER A 190 27.66 -1.05 3.11
CA SER A 190 28.06 0.34 3.37
C SER A 190 27.17 0.97 4.44
N ARG A 191 27.77 1.68 5.38
CA ARG A 191 27.06 2.40 6.45
C ARG A 191 26.95 3.89 6.13
N ASP A 192 25.92 4.53 6.68
CA ASP A 192 25.70 5.98 6.61
C ASP A 192 25.71 6.55 5.17
N VAL A 193 25.12 5.81 4.24
CA VAL A 193 25.10 6.15 2.81
C VAL A 193 24.30 7.45 2.60
N PRO A 194 24.93 8.53 2.10
CA PRO A 194 24.22 9.77 1.79
C PRO A 194 23.31 9.62 0.55
N LYS A 195 22.25 10.41 0.46
CA LYS A 195 21.29 10.35 -0.66
C LYS A 195 21.97 10.56 -2.02
N ASN A 196 22.85 11.55 -2.13
CA ASN A 196 23.59 11.83 -3.37
C ASN A 196 24.47 10.65 -3.81
N GLN A 197 25.05 9.88 -2.88
CA GLN A 197 25.82 8.69 -3.22
C GLN A 197 24.94 7.60 -3.86
N LEU A 198 23.74 7.37 -3.31
CA LEU A 198 22.78 6.42 -3.88
C LEU A 198 22.30 6.88 -5.27
N VAL A 199 21.97 8.17 -5.42
CA VAL A 199 21.57 8.76 -6.71
C VAL A 199 22.69 8.60 -7.75
N SER A 200 23.95 8.89 -7.40
CA SER A 200 25.09 8.68 -8.31
C SER A 200 25.28 7.21 -8.67
N ALA A 201 25.11 6.28 -7.72
CA ALA A 201 25.18 4.84 -8.01
C ALA A 201 24.11 4.40 -9.01
N MET A 202 22.89 4.93 -8.91
CA MET A 202 21.83 4.71 -9.90
C MET A 202 22.16 5.36 -11.26
N GLU A 203 22.66 6.59 -11.29
CA GLU A 203 23.02 7.28 -12.54
C GLU A 203 24.11 6.53 -13.32
N GLU A 204 25.06 5.94 -12.62
CA GLU A 204 26.13 5.14 -13.24
C GLU A 204 25.60 3.87 -13.93
N THR A 205 24.45 3.32 -13.53
CA THR A 205 23.87 2.15 -14.21
C THR A 205 23.16 2.49 -15.52
N LYS A 206 22.78 3.76 -15.73
CA LYS A 206 22.18 4.25 -16.98
C LYS A 206 23.12 4.10 -18.18
N GLN A 207 24.43 4.11 -17.95
CA GLN A 207 25.45 3.97 -19.01
C GLN A 207 25.66 2.51 -19.44
N LEU A 208 25.00 1.55 -18.79
CA LEU A 208 25.14 0.14 -19.09
C LEU A 208 24.27 -0.22 -20.31
N ASP A 209 24.88 -0.80 -21.32
CA ASP A 209 24.18 -1.36 -22.49
C ASP A 209 23.56 -2.71 -22.10
N LEU A 210 22.43 -2.66 -21.40
CA LEU A 210 21.71 -3.84 -20.92
C LEU A 210 20.66 -4.29 -21.95
N PRO A 211 20.51 -5.61 -22.17
CA PRO A 211 19.53 -6.12 -23.11
C PRO A 211 18.10 -5.85 -22.60
N MET A 212 17.22 -5.53 -23.54
CA MET A 212 15.83 -5.13 -23.24
C MET A 212 14.86 -6.31 -23.24
N ASP A 213 15.06 -7.30 -24.11
CA ASP A 213 14.11 -8.38 -24.38
C ASP A 213 14.78 -9.75 -24.57
N GLU A 214 15.96 -9.98 -23.99
CA GLU A 214 16.62 -11.29 -24.03
C GLU A 214 16.27 -12.12 -22.78
N PRO A 215 15.49 -13.21 -22.91
CA PRO A 215 15.10 -14.06 -21.78
C PRO A 215 16.28 -14.75 -21.09
N SER A 216 17.40 -14.92 -21.80
CA SER A 216 18.65 -15.50 -21.28
C SER A 216 19.51 -14.51 -20.49
N SER A 217 19.19 -13.21 -20.54
CA SER A 217 19.98 -12.22 -19.81
C SER A 217 19.60 -12.18 -18.33
N LEU A 218 20.62 -12.25 -17.49
CA LEU A 218 20.46 -12.16 -16.04
C LEU A 218 20.00 -10.77 -15.57
N LEU A 219 20.53 -9.72 -16.21
CA LEU A 219 20.17 -8.34 -15.97
C LEU A 219 19.40 -7.84 -17.20
N ARG A 220 18.19 -7.35 -16.99
CA ARG A 220 17.32 -6.90 -18.08
C ARG A 220 16.87 -5.46 -17.84
N ALA A 221 17.01 -4.62 -18.86
CA ALA A 221 16.44 -3.28 -18.84
C ALA A 221 14.97 -3.31 -19.28
N ILE A 222 14.11 -2.61 -18.55
CA ILE A 222 12.68 -2.49 -18.82
C ILE A 222 12.38 -0.99 -18.91
N PRO A 223 12.34 -0.40 -20.12
CA PRO A 223 12.19 1.05 -20.27
C PRO A 223 10.80 1.52 -19.84
N TYR A 224 10.74 2.72 -19.28
CA TYR A 224 9.46 3.38 -19.00
C TYR A 224 8.65 3.59 -20.27
N LYS A 225 7.34 3.53 -20.10
CA LYS A 225 6.37 3.88 -21.12
C LYS A 225 5.69 5.19 -20.78
N GLN A 226 5.39 5.95 -21.82
CA GLN A 226 4.69 7.21 -21.68
C GLN A 226 3.19 6.95 -21.54
N MET A 227 2.58 7.60 -20.54
CA MET A 227 1.14 7.51 -20.35
C MET A 227 0.39 8.11 -21.54
N GLN A 228 -0.73 7.49 -21.89
CA GLN A 228 -1.56 7.92 -23.00
C GLN A 228 -2.67 8.82 -22.50
N LYS A 229 -3.16 9.75 -23.33
CA LYS A 229 -4.27 10.64 -22.93
C LYS A 229 -5.53 9.85 -22.55
N ASN A 230 -5.84 8.82 -23.32
CA ASN A 230 -6.93 7.90 -23.06
C ASN A 230 -6.48 6.47 -23.32
N VAL A 231 -6.89 5.55 -22.46
CA VAL A 231 -6.60 4.13 -22.61
C VAL A 231 -7.89 3.37 -22.92
N GLY A 232 -7.95 2.80 -24.11
CA GLY A 232 -9.00 1.86 -24.49
C GLY A 232 -8.67 0.47 -23.95
N VAL A 233 -9.57 -0.10 -23.16
CA VAL A 233 -9.46 -1.48 -22.66
C VAL A 233 -10.43 -2.37 -23.42
N SER A 234 -9.97 -3.55 -23.85
CA SER A 234 -10.83 -4.52 -24.51
C SER A 234 -11.83 -5.12 -23.53
N ALA A 235 -13.08 -5.32 -23.94
CA ALA A 235 -14.07 -6.03 -23.13
C ALA A 235 -13.61 -7.46 -22.76
N LYS A 236 -12.76 -8.08 -23.60
CA LYS A 236 -12.17 -9.40 -23.33
C LYS A 236 -11.22 -9.39 -22.12
N ASP A 237 -10.63 -8.25 -21.78
CA ASP A 237 -9.70 -8.15 -20.64
C ASP A 237 -10.42 -8.30 -19.29
N PHE A 238 -11.76 -8.26 -19.29
CA PHE A 238 -12.61 -8.49 -18.12
C PHE A 238 -13.14 -9.93 -18.05
N ILE A 239 -12.86 -10.79 -19.03
CA ILE A 239 -13.38 -12.15 -19.07
C ILE A 239 -12.23 -13.11 -18.77
N PHE A 240 -12.31 -13.80 -17.63
CA PHE A 240 -11.34 -14.82 -17.23
C PHE A 240 -12.06 -15.99 -16.59
N GLU A 241 -11.97 -17.16 -17.23
CA GLU A 241 -12.61 -18.40 -16.79
C GLU A 241 -11.52 -19.44 -16.49
N PRO A 242 -11.14 -19.64 -15.22
CA PRO A 242 -10.00 -20.49 -14.88
C PRO A 242 -10.17 -21.94 -15.34
N GLU A 243 -11.39 -22.48 -15.34
CA GLU A 243 -11.65 -23.84 -15.83
C GLU A 243 -11.35 -24.01 -17.33
N VAL A 244 -11.64 -22.98 -18.14
CA VAL A 244 -11.39 -22.99 -19.58
C VAL A 244 -9.89 -22.92 -19.85
N GLU A 245 -9.18 -22.04 -19.14
CA GLU A 245 -7.71 -21.92 -19.25
C GLU A 245 -7.00 -23.21 -18.82
N ILE A 246 -7.43 -23.82 -17.70
CA ILE A 246 -6.92 -25.13 -17.24
C ILE A 246 -7.12 -26.20 -18.32
N PHE A 247 -8.31 -26.26 -18.92
CA PHE A 247 -8.60 -27.24 -19.97
C PHE A 247 -7.70 -27.06 -21.19
N ALA A 248 -7.52 -25.81 -21.65
CA ALA A 248 -6.66 -25.50 -22.79
C ALA A 248 -5.18 -25.85 -22.53
N LEU A 249 -4.67 -25.60 -21.32
CA LEU A 249 -3.30 -25.97 -20.94
C LEU A 249 -3.13 -27.50 -20.83
N LYS A 250 -4.13 -28.22 -20.30
CA LYS A 250 -4.12 -29.69 -20.26
C LYS A 250 -4.13 -30.31 -21.64
N GLU A 251 -4.85 -29.73 -22.60
CA GLU A 251 -4.80 -30.17 -24.00
C GLU A 251 -3.39 -30.03 -24.57
N ARG A 252 -2.73 -28.88 -24.38
CA ARG A 252 -1.32 -28.68 -24.78
C ARG A 252 -0.37 -29.67 -24.11
N LEU A 253 -0.58 -29.97 -22.83
CA LEU A 253 0.20 -30.97 -22.09
C LEU A 253 0.03 -32.37 -22.70
N ASN A 254 -1.22 -32.78 -22.97
CA ASN A 254 -1.52 -34.09 -23.58
C ASN A 254 -0.92 -34.24 -24.98
N GLU A 255 -0.78 -33.14 -25.72
CA GLU A 255 -0.16 -33.11 -27.04
C GLU A 255 1.39 -32.97 -26.99
N ASN A 256 1.99 -32.92 -25.79
CA ASN A 256 3.41 -32.66 -25.56
C ASN A 256 3.90 -31.33 -26.20
N ARG A 257 3.04 -30.30 -26.19
CA ARG A 257 3.31 -28.95 -26.72
C ARG A 257 3.40 -27.86 -25.64
N ILE A 258 3.37 -28.24 -24.37
CA ILE A 258 3.40 -27.29 -23.26
C ILE A 258 4.85 -26.83 -22.97
N SER A 259 5.02 -25.55 -22.65
CA SER A 259 6.29 -25.01 -22.15
C SER A 259 6.39 -25.19 -20.63
N ASP A 260 7.59 -25.12 -20.06
CA ASP A 260 7.78 -25.20 -18.60
C ASP A 260 7.01 -24.09 -17.87
N SER A 261 6.99 -22.87 -18.42
CA SER A 261 6.21 -21.76 -17.85
C SER A 261 4.69 -21.99 -17.92
N ASP A 262 4.19 -22.62 -19.00
CA ASP A 262 2.77 -22.96 -19.12
C ASP A 262 2.41 -24.12 -18.17
N LEU A 263 3.35 -25.03 -17.88
CA LEU A 263 3.16 -26.10 -16.92
C LEU A 263 3.08 -25.56 -15.48
N GLU A 264 4.01 -24.70 -15.08
CA GLU A 264 3.94 -24.01 -13.78
C GLU A 264 2.64 -23.21 -13.63
N TYR A 265 2.20 -22.56 -14.71
CA TYR A 265 0.96 -21.81 -14.72
C TYR A 265 -0.28 -22.72 -14.62
N LEU A 266 -0.28 -23.88 -15.27
CA LEU A 266 -1.32 -24.89 -15.11
C LEU A 266 -1.41 -25.37 -13.65
N GLU A 267 -0.29 -25.74 -13.03
CA GLU A 267 -0.25 -26.16 -11.62
C GLU A 267 -0.77 -25.05 -10.70
N PHE A 268 -0.36 -23.81 -10.96
CA PHE A 268 -0.88 -22.65 -10.25
C PHE A 268 -2.40 -22.51 -10.40
N LEU A 269 -2.95 -22.57 -11.61
CA LEU A 269 -4.39 -22.41 -11.83
C LEU A 269 -5.20 -23.51 -11.16
N GLU A 270 -4.74 -24.76 -11.20
CA GLU A 270 -5.40 -25.87 -10.51
C GLU A 270 -5.45 -25.64 -9.00
N PHE A 271 -4.33 -25.20 -8.41
CA PHE A 271 -4.29 -24.83 -7.00
C PHE A 271 -5.19 -23.62 -6.71
N ALA A 272 -5.05 -22.54 -7.47
CA ALA A 272 -5.74 -21.27 -7.29
C ALA A 272 -7.26 -21.42 -7.38
N ASN A 273 -7.74 -22.22 -8.32
CA ASN A 273 -9.16 -22.45 -8.52
C ASN A 273 -9.81 -23.12 -7.29
N VAL A 274 -9.12 -24.08 -6.66
CA VAL A 274 -9.56 -24.70 -5.40
C VAL A 274 -9.33 -23.79 -4.20
N ALA A 275 -8.22 -23.06 -4.18
CA ALA A 275 -7.82 -22.18 -3.10
C ALA A 275 -8.83 -21.03 -2.89
N ALA A 276 -9.39 -20.48 -3.98
CA ALA A 276 -10.40 -19.43 -3.91
C ALA A 276 -11.64 -19.82 -3.07
N ASP A 277 -12.00 -21.11 -3.04
CA ASP A 277 -13.15 -21.60 -2.29
C ASP A 277 -12.81 -22.05 -0.86
N THR A 278 -11.53 -22.30 -0.56
CA THR A 278 -11.12 -23.01 0.67
C THR A 278 -10.24 -22.18 1.60
N GLN A 279 -9.38 -21.32 1.05
CA GLN A 279 -8.38 -20.60 1.82
C GLN A 279 -8.99 -19.49 2.70
N PRO A 280 -8.38 -19.19 3.86
CA PRO A 280 -8.72 -18.01 4.65
C PRO A 280 -8.26 -16.74 3.94
N CYS A 281 -8.47 -15.59 4.58
CA CYS A 281 -7.98 -14.32 4.07
C CYS A 281 -6.44 -14.34 3.93
N PHE A 282 -5.96 -14.02 2.73
CA PHE A 282 -4.56 -14.02 2.35
C PHE A 282 -3.83 -12.80 2.92
N PHE A 283 -4.36 -11.60 2.67
CA PHE A 283 -3.79 -10.36 3.18
C PHE A 283 -4.25 -10.06 4.61
N LYS A 284 -3.36 -10.34 5.57
CA LYS A 284 -3.66 -10.19 7.00
C LYS A 284 -3.16 -8.85 7.54
N TYR A 285 -4.00 -8.20 8.33
CA TYR A 285 -3.64 -7.05 9.16
C TYR A 285 -3.39 -7.51 10.61
N PRO A 286 -2.62 -6.75 11.41
CA PRO A 286 -2.31 -7.14 12.79
C PRO A 286 -3.52 -6.96 13.73
N TRP A 287 -3.95 -8.04 14.38
CA TRP A 287 -5.02 -7.98 15.40
C TRP A 287 -4.45 -7.70 16.79
N ILE A 288 -4.75 -6.51 17.31
CA ILE A 288 -4.16 -5.99 18.56
C ILE A 288 -5.26 -5.58 19.53
N PHE A 289 -5.18 -6.03 20.79
CA PHE A 289 -6.19 -5.72 21.83
C PHE A 289 -6.45 -4.22 21.99
N SER A 290 -5.39 -3.40 21.99
CA SER A 290 -5.47 -1.96 22.17
C SER A 290 -6.01 -1.19 20.95
N ASP A 291 -6.25 -1.86 19.83
CA ASP A 291 -6.66 -1.23 18.56
C ASP A 291 -8.03 -1.69 18.04
N LEU A 292 -8.76 -2.50 18.81
CA LEU A 292 -10.06 -3.05 18.40
C LEU A 292 -11.09 -1.98 18.00
N VAL A 293 -11.05 -0.84 18.70
CA VAL A 293 -11.99 0.28 18.48
C VAL A 293 -11.44 1.26 17.45
N ALA A 294 -10.18 1.65 17.60
CA ALA A 294 -9.60 2.75 16.82
C ALA A 294 -9.11 2.32 15.43
N ARG A 295 -8.87 1.02 15.21
CA ARG A 295 -8.53 0.41 13.92
C ARG A 295 -7.34 1.06 13.21
N ARG A 296 -6.38 1.59 13.96
CA ARG A 296 -5.21 2.31 13.45
C ARG A 296 -4.28 1.43 12.61
N SER A 297 -4.29 0.12 12.85
CA SER A 297 -3.47 -0.85 12.12
C SER A 297 -4.22 -1.64 11.05
N HIS A 298 -5.49 -1.36 10.78
CA HIS A 298 -6.29 -2.11 9.80
C HIS A 298 -5.77 -1.98 8.36
N HIS A 299 -5.09 -0.87 8.04
CA HIS A 299 -4.47 -0.61 6.74
C HIS A 299 -2.95 -0.81 6.78
N LEU A 300 -2.47 -1.70 7.66
CA LEU A 300 -1.06 -2.08 7.74
C LEU A 300 -0.95 -3.59 7.55
N TYR A 301 -0.12 -4.03 6.60
CA TYR A 301 0.11 -5.43 6.33
C TYR A 301 0.96 -6.05 7.44
N PHE A 302 0.44 -7.12 8.06
CA PHE A 302 0.98 -7.71 9.29
C PHE A 302 2.48 -8.00 9.24
N PRO A 303 3.04 -8.62 8.18
CA PRO A 303 4.47 -8.94 8.15
C PRO A 303 5.36 -7.72 8.38
N PHE A 304 4.97 -6.52 7.91
CA PHE A 304 5.78 -5.30 8.01
C PHE A 304 5.33 -4.35 9.14
N PHE A 305 4.36 -4.77 9.98
CA PHE A 305 3.87 -3.93 11.06
C PHE A 305 4.88 -3.80 12.22
N LYS A 306 5.42 -2.60 12.40
CA LYS A 306 6.33 -2.26 13.51
C LYS A 306 5.79 -1.22 14.48
N ARG A 307 4.96 -0.29 14.01
CA ARG A 307 4.31 0.75 14.82
C ARG A 307 3.09 1.34 14.12
N TYR A 308 2.31 2.12 14.87
CA TYR A 308 1.33 3.00 14.27
C TYR A 308 2.00 4.17 13.55
N ILE A 309 1.31 4.72 12.56
CA ILE A 309 1.82 5.75 11.65
C ILE A 309 0.98 7.02 11.84
N SER A 310 1.66 8.16 11.98
CA SER A 310 1.01 9.46 12.06
C SER A 310 0.37 9.86 10.73
N ASN A 311 -0.63 10.74 10.74
CA ASN A 311 -1.33 11.11 9.51
C ASN A 311 -0.40 11.71 8.44
N ARG A 312 0.51 12.63 8.82
CA ARG A 312 1.42 13.29 7.88
C ARG A 312 2.41 12.31 7.25
N GLU A 313 2.96 11.42 8.07
CA GLU A 313 3.82 10.34 7.59
C GLU A 313 3.06 9.39 6.65
N ARG A 314 1.82 9.04 6.98
CA ARG A 314 0.98 8.21 6.12
C ARG A 314 0.73 8.88 4.77
N GLN A 315 0.40 10.18 4.75
CA GLN A 315 0.18 10.93 3.52
C GLN A 315 1.44 10.98 2.64
N SER A 316 2.62 11.19 3.23
CA SER A 316 3.90 11.08 2.52
C SER A 316 4.04 9.69 1.88
N ILE A 317 3.91 8.62 2.64
CA ILE A 317 4.05 7.25 2.11
C ILE A 317 3.02 6.94 1.02
N LEU A 318 1.75 7.35 1.20
CA LEU A 318 0.68 7.14 0.21
C LEU A 318 0.90 7.92 -1.09
N GLN A 319 1.50 9.11 -1.01
CA GLN A 319 1.86 9.90 -2.18
C GLN A 319 3.01 9.25 -2.97
N HIS A 320 4.01 8.71 -2.28
CA HIS A 320 5.14 8.02 -2.90
C HIS A 320 4.69 6.70 -3.56
N ILE A 321 3.88 5.89 -2.86
CA ILE A 321 3.46 4.57 -3.37
C ILE A 321 2.57 4.65 -4.60
N ILE A 322 1.69 5.68 -4.71
CA ILE A 322 0.81 5.82 -5.88
C ILE A 322 1.58 6.21 -7.14
N ARG A 323 2.63 7.02 -6.99
CA ARG A 323 3.57 7.33 -8.07
C ARG A 323 4.24 6.07 -8.59
N ALA A 324 4.87 5.32 -7.69
CA ALA A 324 5.58 4.11 -8.05
C ALA A 324 4.66 3.04 -8.67
N TRP A 325 3.41 2.92 -8.18
CA TRP A 325 2.43 2.01 -8.76
C TRP A 325 2.08 2.35 -10.21
N PHE A 326 1.73 3.61 -10.50
CA PHE A 326 1.32 4.00 -11.85
C PHE A 326 2.47 3.96 -12.86
N GLU A 327 3.70 4.29 -12.43
CA GLU A 327 4.90 4.12 -13.26
C GLU A 327 5.14 2.64 -13.61
N PHE A 328 5.04 1.75 -12.62
CA PHE A 328 5.19 0.31 -12.82
C PHE A 328 4.06 -0.26 -13.70
N ALA A 329 2.80 0.10 -13.43
CA ALA A 329 1.64 -0.35 -14.19
C ALA A 329 1.71 0.10 -15.66
N GLU A 330 2.06 1.36 -15.92
CA GLU A 330 2.20 1.89 -17.28
C GLU A 330 3.33 1.16 -18.03
N THR A 331 4.48 0.98 -17.38
CA THR A 331 5.64 0.25 -17.93
C THR A 331 5.25 -1.16 -18.39
N GLU A 332 4.34 -1.81 -17.66
CA GLU A 332 3.84 -3.15 -17.99
C GLU A 332 2.53 -3.17 -18.81
N ASN A 333 2.16 -2.03 -19.40
CA ASN A 333 0.94 -1.84 -20.20
C ASN A 333 -0.34 -2.32 -19.46
N VAL A 334 -0.42 -2.06 -18.15
CA VAL A 334 -1.58 -2.39 -17.32
C VAL A 334 -2.44 -1.15 -17.13
N ALA A 335 -3.65 -1.20 -17.68
CA ALA A 335 -4.66 -0.17 -17.56
C ALA A 335 -5.29 -0.20 -16.16
N SER A 336 -4.57 0.36 -15.18
CA SER A 336 -5.05 0.56 -13.81
C SER A 336 -5.63 1.96 -13.64
N TRP A 337 -6.60 2.16 -12.75
CA TRP A 337 -7.14 3.49 -12.42
C TRP A 337 -7.50 3.58 -10.94
N VAL A 338 -7.52 4.80 -10.39
CA VAL A 338 -7.99 5.04 -9.01
C VAL A 338 -9.52 5.01 -8.95
N ASN A 339 -10.07 4.49 -7.86
CA ASN A 339 -11.52 4.50 -7.62
C ASN A 339 -11.85 4.79 -6.15
N TYR A 340 -13.14 4.77 -5.79
CA TYR A 340 -13.64 4.87 -4.42
C TYR A 340 -13.17 6.13 -3.68
N GLY A 341 -12.55 6.00 -2.50
CA GLY A 341 -12.14 7.13 -1.65
C GLY A 341 -11.10 8.02 -2.35
N SER A 342 -10.16 7.40 -3.06
CA SER A 342 -9.12 8.12 -3.81
C SER A 342 -9.70 8.93 -4.97
N LEU A 343 -10.66 8.36 -5.72
CA LEU A 343 -11.37 9.10 -6.77
C LEU A 343 -12.24 10.23 -6.21
N LEU A 344 -12.79 10.05 -5.00
CA LEU A 344 -13.50 11.12 -4.31
C LEU A 344 -12.56 12.25 -3.88
N GLY A 345 -11.36 11.95 -3.36
CA GLY A 345 -10.33 12.95 -3.07
C GLY A 345 -9.90 13.72 -4.31
N TRP A 346 -9.64 12.98 -5.41
CA TRP A 346 -9.40 13.58 -6.72
C TRP A 346 -10.50 14.57 -7.11
N ALA A 347 -11.78 14.19 -6.95
CA ALA A 347 -12.91 15.05 -7.32
C ALA A 347 -13.04 16.36 -6.52
N TYR A 348 -12.38 16.49 -5.36
CA TYR A 348 -12.34 17.75 -4.61
C TYR A 348 -11.24 18.68 -5.09
N ASN A 349 -9.99 18.20 -5.05
CA ASN A 349 -8.80 19.04 -5.27
C ASN A 349 -7.59 18.26 -5.79
N GLY A 350 -7.80 17.05 -6.33
CA GLY A 350 -6.70 16.27 -6.89
C GLY A 350 -5.74 15.65 -5.86
N VAL A 351 -6.05 15.65 -4.55
CA VAL A 351 -5.24 15.01 -3.51
C VAL A 351 -6.08 14.06 -2.64
N ASN A 352 -5.42 13.16 -1.92
CA ASN A 352 -6.09 12.20 -1.06
C ASN A 352 -6.73 12.89 0.16
N MET A 353 -7.82 12.32 0.67
CA MET A 353 -8.53 12.92 1.80
C MET A 353 -7.72 12.74 3.09
N PRO A 354 -7.61 13.74 3.99
CA PRO A 354 -6.70 13.68 5.14
C PRO A 354 -6.93 12.54 6.15
N TRP A 355 -8.13 11.96 6.14
CA TRP A 355 -8.52 10.84 7.00
C TRP A 355 -8.57 9.51 6.26
N ASP A 356 -8.33 9.50 4.95
CA ASP A 356 -8.29 8.27 4.18
C ASP A 356 -6.95 7.58 4.42
N THR A 357 -7.02 6.28 4.64
CA THR A 357 -5.90 5.55 5.24
C THR A 357 -5.14 4.65 4.27
N ASP A 358 -5.65 4.53 3.06
CA ASP A 358 -5.22 3.69 1.95
C ASP A 358 -5.58 4.35 0.61
N ILE A 359 -5.19 3.69 -0.48
CA ILE A 359 -5.54 4.04 -1.85
C ILE A 359 -6.10 2.79 -2.53
N ASP A 360 -7.22 2.95 -3.22
CA ASP A 360 -7.88 1.89 -3.97
C ASP A 360 -7.65 2.08 -5.48
N VAL A 361 -7.12 1.04 -6.12
CA VAL A 361 -7.03 0.97 -7.58
C VAL A 361 -7.76 -0.25 -8.12
N GLN A 362 -8.21 -0.13 -9.36
CA GLN A 362 -8.84 -1.20 -10.11
C GLN A 362 -8.10 -1.44 -11.41
N LEU A 363 -8.23 -2.66 -11.95
CA LEU A 363 -7.73 -3.05 -13.26
C LEU A 363 -8.48 -4.29 -13.80
N PRO A 364 -8.41 -4.61 -15.09
CA PRO A 364 -9.09 -5.78 -15.66
C PRO A 364 -8.43 -7.10 -15.25
N ILE A 365 -9.23 -8.13 -14.94
CA ILE A 365 -8.72 -9.42 -14.42
C ILE A 365 -7.67 -10.11 -15.30
N VAL A 366 -7.79 -10.04 -16.64
CA VAL A 366 -6.81 -10.64 -17.56
C VAL A 366 -5.47 -9.91 -17.50
N GLN A 367 -5.49 -8.59 -17.26
CA GLN A 367 -4.27 -7.82 -17.09
C GLN A 367 -3.63 -8.09 -15.73
N LEU A 368 -4.43 -8.32 -14.67
CA LEU A 368 -3.89 -8.81 -13.38
C LEU A 368 -3.20 -10.15 -13.56
N ASP A 369 -3.84 -11.08 -14.27
CA ASP A 369 -3.29 -12.41 -14.53
C ASP A 369 -1.92 -12.33 -15.22
N ARG A 370 -1.82 -11.53 -16.29
CA ARG A 370 -0.56 -11.28 -16.99
C ARG A 370 0.51 -10.70 -16.06
N LEU A 371 0.14 -9.69 -15.26
CA LEU A 371 1.05 -9.04 -14.33
C LEU A 371 1.49 -10.00 -13.21
N SER A 372 0.58 -10.85 -12.71
CA SER A 372 0.83 -11.85 -11.68
C SER A 372 1.84 -12.91 -12.13
N ARG A 373 1.62 -13.50 -13.32
CA ARG A 373 2.55 -14.49 -13.89
C ARG A 373 3.97 -13.96 -14.01
N LYS A 374 4.12 -12.68 -14.38
CA LYS A 374 5.42 -12.07 -14.57
C LYS A 374 6.03 -11.58 -13.25
N TYR A 375 5.28 -10.88 -12.40
CA TYR A 375 5.83 -10.09 -11.30
C TYR A 375 5.34 -10.43 -9.89
N ASN A 376 4.47 -11.42 -9.69
CA ASN A 376 4.08 -11.77 -8.32
C ASN A 376 5.32 -12.06 -7.44
N ASN A 377 5.34 -11.51 -6.23
CA ASN A 377 6.44 -11.58 -5.28
C ASN A 377 7.73 -10.93 -5.83
N THR A 378 7.61 -9.73 -6.40
CA THR A 378 8.72 -8.88 -6.86
C THR A 378 8.87 -7.67 -5.95
N LEU A 379 10.10 -7.28 -5.63
CA LEU A 379 10.40 -6.04 -4.93
C LEU A 379 10.74 -4.94 -5.95
N ILE A 380 10.08 -3.79 -5.89
CA ILE A 380 10.30 -2.65 -6.78
C ILE A 380 10.89 -1.52 -5.95
N LEU A 381 12.04 -0.98 -6.32
CA LEU A 381 12.60 0.17 -5.61
C LEU A 381 11.88 1.45 -6.01
N GLU A 382 11.79 2.42 -5.11
CA GLU A 382 11.52 3.79 -5.50
C GLU A 382 12.72 4.38 -6.26
N ASN A 383 12.49 5.34 -7.15
CA ASN A 383 13.59 6.09 -7.75
C ASN A 383 14.35 6.83 -6.62
N PRO A 384 15.68 6.61 -6.45
CA PRO A 384 16.50 7.27 -5.44
C PRO A 384 16.44 8.81 -5.40
N ARG A 385 16.02 9.47 -6.48
CA ARG A 385 15.77 10.92 -6.47
C ARG A 385 14.58 11.28 -5.59
N ASP A 386 13.54 10.49 -5.68
CA ASP A 386 12.23 10.73 -5.06
C ASP A 386 12.23 10.31 -3.59
N GLY A 387 12.76 9.14 -3.25
CA GLY A 387 12.76 8.66 -1.87
C GLY A 387 13.58 7.40 -1.65
N ASN A 388 13.32 6.73 -0.52
CA ASN A 388 14.05 5.53 -0.10
C ASN A 388 13.16 4.29 0.03
N ALA A 389 11.92 4.34 -0.48
CA ALA A 389 10.97 3.25 -0.32
C ALA A 389 11.31 2.05 -1.22
N ALA A 390 10.76 0.90 -0.84
CA ALA A 390 10.73 -0.29 -1.67
C ALA A 390 9.39 -0.98 -1.50
N TYR A 391 8.85 -1.47 -2.60
CA TYR A 391 7.47 -1.92 -2.70
C TYR A 391 7.41 -3.39 -3.09
N LEU A 392 6.80 -4.21 -2.25
CA LEU A 392 6.51 -5.61 -2.59
C LEU A 392 5.20 -5.68 -3.37
N PHE A 393 5.25 -6.14 -4.62
CA PHE A 393 4.05 -6.51 -5.37
C PHE A 393 3.69 -7.97 -5.07
N GLU A 394 2.54 -8.16 -4.42
CA GLU A 394 2.07 -9.48 -3.98
C GLU A 394 0.64 -9.71 -4.45
N VAL A 395 0.38 -10.86 -5.07
CA VAL A 395 -0.91 -11.25 -5.63
C VAL A 395 -1.47 -12.42 -4.83
N SER A 396 -2.71 -12.29 -4.36
CA SER A 396 -3.41 -13.38 -3.69
C SER A 396 -3.66 -14.52 -4.68
N PRO A 397 -3.32 -15.78 -4.38
CA PRO A 397 -3.58 -16.91 -5.28
C PRO A 397 -5.08 -17.11 -5.57
N THR A 398 -5.97 -16.48 -4.80
CA THR A 398 -7.41 -16.58 -5.00
C THR A 398 -7.95 -15.61 -6.06
N TYR A 399 -7.11 -14.79 -6.72
CA TYR A 399 -7.57 -13.74 -7.66
C TYR A 399 -8.43 -14.28 -8.82
N VAL A 400 -8.23 -15.54 -9.19
CA VAL A 400 -8.79 -16.19 -10.38
C VAL A 400 -10.33 -16.22 -10.45
N LYS A 401 -11.04 -16.14 -9.32
CA LYS A 401 -12.52 -16.09 -9.27
C LYS A 401 -13.05 -15.53 -7.94
N GLN A 402 -14.36 -15.32 -7.85
CA GLN A 402 -15.08 -14.79 -6.69
C GLN A 402 -14.79 -15.54 -5.37
N GLY A 403 -14.82 -16.87 -5.39
CA GLY A 403 -14.46 -17.72 -4.25
C GLY A 403 -15.40 -17.63 -3.04
N ASN A 404 -14.87 -17.93 -1.86
CA ASN A 404 -15.63 -18.07 -0.60
C ASN A 404 -15.94 -16.76 0.16
N SER A 405 -15.76 -15.59 -0.48
CA SER A 405 -16.00 -14.27 0.13
C SER A 405 -15.13 -13.96 1.38
N LYS A 406 -13.96 -14.58 1.53
CA LYS A 406 -12.94 -14.19 2.54
C LYS A 406 -11.78 -13.38 1.95
N ASN A 407 -11.65 -13.37 0.64
CA ASN A 407 -10.57 -12.72 -0.11
C ASN A 407 -11.16 -11.76 -1.13
N PHE A 408 -11.31 -10.51 -0.74
CA PHE A 408 -11.90 -9.49 -1.61
C PHE A 408 -10.90 -8.64 -2.38
N ILE A 409 -9.65 -8.60 -1.92
CA ILE A 409 -8.55 -7.89 -2.56
C ILE A 409 -7.68 -8.91 -3.30
N ASP A 410 -7.35 -8.59 -4.55
CA ASP A 410 -6.68 -9.53 -5.44
C ASP A 410 -5.16 -9.37 -5.42
N ALA A 411 -4.67 -8.15 -5.28
CA ALA A 411 -3.25 -7.88 -5.11
C ALA A 411 -3.01 -6.65 -4.22
N ARG A 412 -1.78 -6.52 -3.74
CA ARG A 412 -1.30 -5.33 -3.04
C ARG A 412 0.07 -4.91 -3.55
N PHE A 413 0.26 -3.60 -3.60
CA PHE A 413 1.56 -2.97 -3.75
C PHE A 413 1.93 -2.38 -2.38
N ILE A 414 2.94 -2.93 -1.72
CA ILE A 414 3.14 -2.80 -0.27
C ILE A 414 4.48 -2.12 0.02
N ASP A 415 4.48 -0.97 0.69
CA ASP A 415 5.70 -0.38 1.22
C ASP A 415 6.27 -1.26 2.35
N ILE A 416 7.45 -1.83 2.13
CA ILE A 416 8.07 -2.78 3.07
C ILE A 416 8.55 -2.09 4.35
N ASN A 417 8.74 -0.77 4.31
CA ASN A 417 9.22 -0.01 5.45
C ASN A 417 8.13 0.19 6.50
N SER A 418 6.87 0.37 6.09
CA SER A 418 5.77 0.71 6.99
C SER A 418 4.66 -0.33 7.04
N GLY A 419 4.52 -1.13 5.99
CA GLY A 419 3.39 -2.03 5.77
C GLY A 419 2.15 -1.34 5.21
N LEU A 420 2.18 -0.04 4.88
CA LEU A 420 1.13 0.61 4.09
C LEU A 420 1.12 0.03 2.68
N TYR A 421 -0.04 0.08 2.03
CA TYR A 421 -0.22 -0.50 0.71
C TYR A 421 -1.30 0.21 -0.10
N ILE A 422 -1.29 -0.07 -1.40
CA ILE A 422 -2.43 0.13 -2.31
C ILE A 422 -3.19 -1.20 -2.41
N ASP A 423 -4.51 -1.15 -2.24
CA ASP A 423 -5.39 -2.29 -2.51
C ASP A 423 -5.74 -2.32 -4.01
N ILE A 424 -5.43 -3.44 -4.67
CA ILE A 424 -5.68 -3.65 -6.10
C ILE A 424 -6.83 -4.65 -6.25
N SER A 425 -7.94 -4.20 -6.82
CA SER A 425 -9.12 -5.02 -7.10
C SER A 425 -9.25 -5.29 -8.59
N ALA A 426 -9.27 -6.56 -8.98
CA ALA A 426 -9.57 -6.92 -10.36
C ALA A 426 -11.07 -6.75 -10.64
N LEU A 427 -11.41 -6.24 -11.82
CA LEU A 427 -12.77 -6.27 -12.34
C LEU A 427 -12.92 -7.42 -13.33
N SER A 428 -13.99 -8.19 -13.15
CA SER A 428 -14.38 -9.27 -14.04
C SER A 428 -15.85 -9.17 -14.46
N HIS A 429 -16.14 -9.67 -15.66
CA HIS A 429 -17.47 -10.03 -16.10
C HIS A 429 -17.71 -11.49 -15.70
N THR A 430 -18.83 -11.76 -15.04
CA THR A 430 -19.22 -13.11 -14.59
C THR A 430 -20.66 -13.39 -14.98
N ASN A 431 -21.11 -14.62 -14.73
CA ASN A 431 -22.51 -15.02 -14.89
C ASN A 431 -23.40 -14.59 -13.70
N ASP A 432 -22.87 -13.83 -12.74
CA ASP A 432 -23.65 -13.31 -11.62
C ASP A 432 -24.64 -12.23 -12.06
N VAL A 433 -25.76 -12.11 -11.36
CA VAL A 433 -26.83 -11.17 -11.72
C VAL A 433 -26.53 -9.79 -11.14
N PRO A 434 -26.32 -8.75 -11.96
CA PRO A 434 -26.10 -7.40 -11.47
C PRO A 434 -27.39 -6.82 -10.86
N PRO A 435 -27.29 -5.93 -9.86
CA PRO A 435 -28.45 -5.19 -9.37
C PRO A 435 -29.16 -4.44 -10.52
N PRO A 436 -30.51 -4.36 -10.53
CA PRO A 436 -31.26 -3.67 -11.60
C PRO A 436 -30.79 -2.22 -11.84
N ALA A 437 -30.36 -1.54 -10.77
CA ALA A 437 -29.80 -0.18 -10.80
C ALA A 437 -28.59 0.00 -11.73
N VAL A 438 -27.84 -1.07 -12.03
CA VAL A 438 -26.72 -1.03 -12.98
C VAL A 438 -27.24 -0.75 -14.39
N TYR A 439 -28.39 -1.30 -14.75
CA TYR A 439 -29.03 -1.17 -16.06
C TYR A 439 -30.15 -0.13 -16.09
N GLU A 440 -30.32 0.67 -15.04
CA GLU A 440 -31.31 1.75 -15.02
C GLU A 440 -31.00 2.76 -16.14
N SER A 441 -31.76 2.64 -17.21
CA SER A 441 -31.71 3.47 -18.40
C SER A 441 -33.12 3.54 -18.98
N ASN A 442 -33.54 4.73 -19.40
CA ASN A 442 -34.81 4.94 -20.09
C ASN A 442 -34.77 4.47 -21.55
N ASN A 443 -33.61 4.02 -22.04
CA ASN A 443 -33.39 3.56 -23.41
C ASN A 443 -32.94 2.09 -23.41
N ASP A 444 -33.74 1.23 -24.05
CA ASP A 444 -33.49 -0.21 -24.16
C ASP A 444 -32.23 -0.53 -24.97
N MET A 445 -31.84 0.33 -25.91
CA MET A 445 -30.59 0.15 -26.66
C MET A 445 -29.36 0.44 -25.82
N THR A 446 -29.45 1.33 -24.84
CA THR A 446 -28.38 1.54 -23.86
C THR A 446 -28.24 0.33 -22.94
N LYS A 447 -29.36 -0.29 -22.53
CA LYS A 447 -29.32 -1.54 -21.74
C LYS A 447 -28.63 -2.66 -22.51
N LEU A 448 -28.97 -2.83 -23.78
CA LEU A 448 -28.38 -3.86 -24.65
C LEU A 448 -26.88 -3.66 -24.91
N LYS A 449 -26.38 -2.42 -24.87
CA LYS A 449 -24.95 -2.09 -25.00
C LYS A 449 -24.17 -2.20 -23.68
N THR A 450 -24.86 -2.36 -22.56
CA THR A 450 -24.23 -2.33 -21.24
C THR A 450 -23.63 -3.69 -20.91
N MET A 451 -22.31 -3.73 -20.78
CA MET A 451 -21.60 -4.86 -20.16
C MET A 451 -21.29 -4.49 -18.71
N ALA A 452 -21.74 -5.33 -17.78
CA ALA A 452 -21.50 -5.13 -16.36
C ALA A 452 -20.26 -5.92 -15.91
N VAL A 453 -19.42 -5.29 -15.11
CA VAL A 453 -18.25 -5.91 -14.48
C VAL A 453 -18.27 -5.58 -12.99
N HIS A 454 -17.64 -6.40 -12.16
CA HIS A 454 -17.56 -6.13 -10.73
C HIS A 454 -16.24 -6.63 -10.15
N CYS A 455 -15.88 -6.08 -8.98
CA CYS A 455 -14.88 -6.68 -8.12
C CYS A 455 -15.52 -7.69 -7.17
N LYS A 456 -14.70 -8.37 -6.37
CA LYS A 456 -15.17 -9.39 -5.42
C LYS A 456 -16.05 -8.87 -4.29
N HIS A 457 -16.06 -7.56 -4.05
CA HIS A 457 -16.99 -6.91 -3.13
C HIS A 457 -18.38 -6.66 -3.73
N TRP A 458 -18.68 -7.18 -4.93
CA TRP A 458 -19.92 -6.92 -5.65
C TRP A 458 -20.16 -5.44 -5.95
N ASN A 459 -19.09 -4.64 -6.07
CA ASN A 459 -19.21 -3.28 -6.59
C ASN A 459 -19.30 -3.37 -8.12
N TRP A 460 -20.50 -3.17 -8.64
CA TRP A 460 -20.81 -3.28 -10.06
C TRP A 460 -20.57 -1.97 -10.81
N HIS A 461 -20.01 -2.08 -12.00
CA HIS A 461 -19.71 -0.99 -12.93
C HIS A 461 -20.13 -1.37 -14.35
N ARG A 462 -20.48 -0.37 -15.17
CA ARG A 462 -20.67 -0.55 -16.61
C ARG A 462 -19.38 -0.24 -17.36
N LEU A 463 -19.07 -1.00 -18.40
CA LEU A 463 -17.88 -0.70 -19.21
C LEU A 463 -17.92 0.69 -19.84
N ASP A 464 -19.09 1.22 -20.18
CA ASP A 464 -19.21 2.53 -20.84
C ASP A 464 -19.15 3.75 -19.89
N GLU A 465 -19.27 3.53 -18.56
CA GLU A 465 -18.92 4.55 -17.55
C GLU A 465 -17.44 4.47 -17.13
N LEU A 466 -16.81 3.31 -17.31
CA LEU A 466 -15.37 3.14 -17.07
C LEU A 466 -14.54 3.64 -18.25
N LEU A 467 -14.90 3.27 -19.48
CA LEU A 467 -14.00 3.31 -20.65
C LEU A 467 -14.40 4.34 -21.73
N PRO A 468 -13.40 4.89 -22.47
CA PRO A 468 -11.97 4.76 -22.22
C PRO A 468 -11.54 5.44 -20.91
N LEU A 469 -10.49 4.92 -20.28
CA LEU A 469 -9.90 5.58 -19.12
C LEU A 469 -9.27 6.91 -19.54
N ARG A 470 -9.29 7.90 -18.66
CA ARG A 470 -8.76 9.25 -18.89
C ARG A 470 -7.52 9.49 -18.04
N HIS A 471 -6.47 10.05 -18.64
CA HIS A 471 -5.30 10.54 -17.92
C HIS A 471 -5.59 11.81 -17.11
N THR A 472 -5.07 11.91 -15.90
CA THR A 472 -5.16 13.08 -15.01
C THR A 472 -4.01 13.06 -13.99
N TYR A 473 -4.01 14.00 -13.04
CA TYR A 473 -3.06 14.02 -11.94
C TYR A 473 -3.77 13.83 -10.60
N PHE A 474 -3.16 13.02 -9.73
CA PHE A 474 -3.58 12.81 -8.35
C PHE A 474 -2.33 12.77 -7.46
N GLU A 475 -2.32 13.54 -6.38
CA GLU A 475 -1.13 13.71 -5.53
C GLU A 475 0.12 14.16 -6.32
N GLY A 476 -0.11 14.96 -7.37
CA GLY A 476 0.92 15.44 -8.30
C GLY A 476 1.45 14.41 -9.29
N SER A 477 1.01 13.15 -9.20
CA SER A 477 1.47 12.06 -10.06
C SER A 477 0.48 11.78 -11.20
N PRO A 478 0.96 11.43 -12.40
CA PRO A 478 0.09 11.10 -13.52
C PRO A 478 -0.58 9.74 -13.25
N ILE A 479 -1.90 9.69 -13.44
CA ILE A 479 -2.74 8.52 -13.16
C ILE A 479 -3.85 8.39 -14.20
N TYR A 480 -4.56 7.26 -14.16
CA TYR A 480 -5.83 7.12 -14.88
C TYR A 480 -7.04 7.15 -13.94
N ILE A 481 -8.16 7.64 -14.47
CA ILE A 481 -9.48 7.62 -13.85
C ILE A 481 -10.55 7.13 -14.85
N PRO A 482 -11.70 6.65 -14.35
CA PRO A 482 -12.85 6.28 -15.18
C PRO A 482 -13.38 7.44 -16.04
N LYS A 483 -14.02 7.12 -17.17
CA LYS A 483 -14.64 8.09 -18.07
C LYS A 483 -15.72 8.97 -17.43
N ASN A 484 -16.62 8.37 -16.65
CA ASN A 484 -17.80 9.05 -16.09
C ASN A 484 -17.75 8.99 -14.56
N VAL A 485 -16.97 9.89 -13.98
CA VAL A 485 -16.72 9.96 -12.54
C VAL A 485 -18.00 10.32 -11.78
N SER A 486 -18.83 11.22 -12.31
CA SER A 486 -20.07 11.65 -11.65
C SER A 486 -21.05 10.48 -11.43
N SER A 487 -21.14 9.55 -12.39
CA SER A 487 -21.94 8.32 -12.29
C SER A 487 -21.42 7.42 -11.16
N LEU A 488 -20.12 7.13 -11.16
CA LEU A 488 -19.50 6.22 -10.19
C LEU A 488 -19.63 6.75 -8.75
N LEU A 489 -19.21 8.00 -8.53
CA LEU A 489 -19.29 8.62 -7.21
C LEU A 489 -20.74 8.84 -6.78
N GLY A 490 -21.62 9.18 -7.73
CA GLY A 490 -23.04 9.36 -7.48
C GLY A 490 -23.72 8.08 -6.97
N LYS A 491 -23.40 6.93 -7.56
CA LYS A 491 -23.91 5.61 -7.13
C LYS A 491 -23.33 5.18 -5.77
N LYS A 492 -22.03 5.39 -5.53
CA LYS A 492 -21.34 4.89 -4.34
C LYS A 492 -21.55 5.77 -3.09
N TYR A 493 -21.47 7.09 -3.26
CA TYR A 493 -21.45 8.06 -2.16
C TYR A 493 -22.59 9.08 -2.19
N GLY A 494 -23.41 9.07 -3.26
CA GLY A 494 -24.47 10.04 -3.49
C GLY A 494 -23.96 11.30 -4.20
N LYS A 495 -24.82 11.94 -5.01
CA LYS A 495 -24.45 13.10 -5.86
C LYS A 495 -23.91 14.31 -5.07
N THR A 496 -24.31 14.47 -3.82
CA THR A 496 -23.86 15.58 -2.97
C THR A 496 -22.43 15.40 -2.46
N SER A 497 -21.89 14.17 -2.51
CA SER A 497 -20.59 13.82 -1.93
C SER A 497 -19.39 14.49 -2.59
N TYR A 498 -19.48 14.90 -3.86
CA TYR A 498 -18.41 15.59 -4.60
C TYR A 498 -18.86 16.95 -5.15
N THR A 499 -20.05 17.44 -4.75
CA THR A 499 -20.61 18.71 -5.26
C THR A 499 -20.85 19.73 -4.15
N THR A 500 -21.60 19.36 -3.12
CA THR A 500 -22.07 20.32 -2.10
C THR A 500 -21.70 19.95 -0.66
N LYS A 501 -21.26 18.71 -0.41
CA LYS A 501 -20.86 18.29 0.94
C LYS A 501 -19.48 18.85 1.27
N LEU A 502 -19.42 19.84 2.14
CA LEU A 502 -18.15 20.46 2.57
C LEU A 502 -17.73 20.03 3.98
N THR A 503 -18.39 19.04 4.58
CA THR A 503 -18.00 18.55 5.91
C THR A 503 -18.06 17.03 5.98
N PHE A 504 -17.03 16.41 6.54
CA PHE A 504 -16.96 14.96 6.78
C PHE A 504 -15.86 14.64 7.80
N LYS A 505 -16.02 13.57 8.59
CA LYS A 505 -15.07 13.08 9.61
C LYS A 505 -14.28 14.19 10.35
N ASP A 506 -14.96 15.08 11.06
CA ASP A 506 -14.35 16.20 11.81
C ASP A 506 -13.48 17.19 11.00
N HIS A 507 -13.67 17.23 9.68
CA HIS A 507 -13.05 18.20 8.78
C HIS A 507 -14.11 19.00 8.00
N GLU A 508 -13.67 20.13 7.50
CA GLU A 508 -14.40 21.05 6.63
C GLU A 508 -13.54 21.40 5.41
N TYR A 509 -14.14 21.33 4.22
CA TYR A 509 -13.47 21.71 2.98
C TYR A 509 -13.54 23.22 2.82
N ARG A 510 -12.38 23.86 2.86
CA ARG A 510 -12.19 25.30 2.79
C ARG A 510 -11.89 25.68 1.36
N LYS A 511 -12.91 26.21 0.67
CA LYS A 511 -12.81 26.63 -0.74
C LYS A 511 -11.77 27.73 -0.96
N ASP A 512 -11.60 28.61 0.03
CA ASP A 512 -10.60 29.65 0.05
C ASP A 512 -9.16 29.11 0.07
N LEU A 513 -8.94 27.92 0.62
CA LEU A 513 -7.65 27.24 0.62
C LEU A 513 -7.58 26.07 -0.36
N ALA A 514 -8.71 25.71 -0.99
CA ALA A 514 -8.91 24.48 -1.75
C ALA A 514 -8.38 23.22 -1.02
N MET A 515 -8.67 23.11 0.29
CA MET A 515 -8.16 22.04 1.14
C MET A 515 -9.13 21.63 2.26
N TRP A 516 -8.97 20.40 2.74
CA TRP A 516 -9.67 19.93 3.94
C TRP A 516 -8.92 20.33 5.21
N VAL A 517 -9.61 21.00 6.13
CA VAL A 517 -9.06 21.47 7.41
C VAL A 517 -9.88 20.87 8.57
N PRO A 518 -9.27 20.49 9.71
CA PRO A 518 -10.03 20.08 10.89
C PRO A 518 -11.05 21.14 11.32
N LYS A 519 -12.29 20.73 11.65
CA LYS A 519 -13.39 21.65 12.00
C LYS A 519 -13.09 22.56 13.19
N ASN A 520 -12.31 22.06 14.14
CA ASN A 520 -11.96 22.78 15.36
C ASN A 520 -10.69 23.62 15.21
N GLU A 521 -10.12 23.70 14.00
CA GLU A 521 -9.00 24.58 13.74
C GLU A 521 -9.44 26.05 13.77
N CYS A 522 -8.50 26.94 14.09
CA CYS A 522 -8.73 28.38 13.98
C CYS A 522 -9.12 28.78 12.55
N LYS A 523 -9.86 29.88 12.41
CA LYS A 523 -10.20 30.50 11.13
C LYS A 523 -10.09 32.03 11.19
N PRO A 524 -9.70 32.70 10.09
CA PRO A 524 -9.71 34.15 10.01
C PRO A 524 -11.13 34.72 10.18
N SER A 525 -11.24 35.91 10.77
CA SER A 525 -12.49 36.66 10.81
C SER A 525 -12.76 37.29 9.43
N GLU A 526 -14.02 37.65 9.13
CA GLU A 526 -14.34 38.34 7.87
C GLU A 526 -13.55 39.65 7.66
N LYS A 527 -13.11 40.30 8.75
CA LYS A 527 -12.33 41.54 8.69
C LYS A 527 -10.85 41.31 8.43
N ASP A 528 -10.34 40.14 8.83
CA ASP A 528 -8.91 39.79 8.74
C ASP A 528 -8.61 38.91 7.52
N PHE A 529 -9.64 38.49 6.79
CA PHE A 529 -9.53 37.67 5.59
C PHE A 529 -9.41 38.53 4.34
N ASP A 530 -8.28 38.45 3.66
CA ASP A 530 -8.07 38.96 2.31
C ASP A 530 -8.26 37.80 1.31
N PRO A 531 -9.32 37.82 0.47
CA PRO A 531 -9.56 36.79 -0.54
C PRO A 531 -8.44 36.64 -1.57
N SER A 532 -7.61 37.67 -1.76
CA SER A 532 -6.45 37.62 -2.67
C SER A 532 -5.22 36.96 -2.05
N GLN A 533 -5.20 36.82 -0.72
CA GLN A 533 -4.11 36.23 0.04
C GLN A 533 -4.67 35.27 1.12
N PRO A 534 -5.36 34.19 0.70
CA PRO A 534 -6.02 33.29 1.65
C PRO A 534 -5.00 32.62 2.57
N ARG A 535 -3.86 32.17 2.04
CA ARG A 535 -2.76 31.56 2.79
C ARG A 535 -2.26 32.48 3.92
N GLU A 536 -1.89 33.72 3.58
CA GLU A 536 -1.35 34.69 4.53
C GLU A 536 -2.41 35.10 5.55
N SER A 537 -3.67 35.25 5.13
CA SER A 537 -4.80 35.57 6.00
C SER A 537 -5.01 34.52 7.09
N TRP A 538 -4.97 33.24 6.71
CA TRP A 538 -5.07 32.12 7.63
C TRP A 538 -3.86 32.02 8.56
N TYR A 539 -2.65 32.13 8.03
CA TYR A 539 -1.44 32.08 8.84
C TYR A 539 -1.39 33.22 9.87
N LYS A 540 -1.68 34.46 9.44
CA LYS A 540 -1.73 35.64 10.32
C LYS A 540 -2.77 35.49 11.43
N SER A 541 -3.93 34.91 11.12
CA SER A 541 -5.02 34.75 12.07
C SER A 541 -4.79 33.60 13.06
N CYS A 542 -4.16 32.52 12.61
CA CYS A 542 -4.11 31.26 13.36
C CYS A 542 -2.73 30.90 13.90
N GLY A 543 -1.65 31.42 13.32
CA GLY A 543 -0.28 31.13 13.73
C GLY A 543 0.09 29.65 13.67
N ARG A 544 -0.57 28.86 12.81
CA ARG A 544 -0.37 27.42 12.68
C ARG A 544 0.61 27.11 11.55
N SER A 545 1.84 26.70 11.88
CA SER A 545 2.85 26.32 10.89
C SER A 545 2.40 25.14 10.03
N TRP A 546 1.75 24.13 10.63
CA TRP A 546 1.29 22.94 9.91
C TRP A 546 0.34 23.28 8.74
N LEU A 547 -0.47 24.33 8.89
CA LEU A 547 -1.43 24.75 7.84
C LEU A 547 -0.70 25.40 6.67
N LEU A 548 0.32 26.21 6.95
CA LEU A 548 1.19 26.80 5.93
C LEU A 548 1.97 25.70 5.18
N ASP A 549 2.52 24.75 5.93
CA ASP A 549 3.27 23.61 5.44
C ASP A 549 2.38 22.72 4.53
N GLU A 550 1.17 22.36 4.97
CA GLU A 550 0.22 21.58 4.17
C GLU A 550 -0.24 22.34 2.92
N TYR A 551 -0.55 23.64 3.04
CA TYR A 551 -0.93 24.47 1.90
C TYR A 551 0.17 24.48 0.84
N ASN A 552 1.42 24.78 1.22
CA ASN A 552 2.55 24.80 0.30
C ASN A 552 2.76 23.46 -0.42
N MET A 553 2.52 22.34 0.27
CA MET A 553 2.67 20.99 -0.31
C MET A 553 1.59 20.65 -1.34
N ILE A 554 0.33 21.08 -1.14
CA ILE A 554 -0.77 20.68 -2.04
C ILE A 554 -1.05 21.69 -3.13
N THR A 555 -0.76 22.98 -2.93
CA THR A 555 -1.17 24.04 -3.87
C THR A 555 -0.76 23.76 -5.32
N PRO A 556 0.47 23.31 -5.63
CA PRO A 556 0.83 22.98 -7.02
C PRO A 556 -0.01 21.83 -7.60
N TYR A 557 -0.42 20.85 -6.78
CA TYR A 557 -1.26 19.74 -7.22
C TYR A 557 -2.70 20.18 -7.45
N VAL A 558 -3.22 21.03 -6.57
CA VAL A 558 -4.55 21.63 -6.69
C VAL A 558 -4.62 22.50 -7.94
N GLN A 559 -3.62 23.35 -8.17
CA GLN A 559 -3.54 24.19 -9.38
C GLN A 559 -3.57 23.35 -10.65
N ARG A 560 -2.74 22.29 -10.73
CA ARG A 560 -2.77 21.36 -11.86
C ARG A 560 -4.12 20.67 -12.00
N HIS A 561 -4.78 20.33 -10.91
CA HIS A 561 -6.12 19.74 -10.95
C HIS A 561 -7.16 20.72 -11.52
N GLU A 562 -7.17 21.97 -11.06
CA GLU A 562 -8.10 23.02 -11.52
C GLU A 562 -7.82 23.46 -12.97
N GLU A 563 -6.56 23.51 -13.38
CA GLU A 563 -6.15 23.84 -14.76
C GLU A 563 -6.67 22.82 -15.78
N LEU A 564 -6.75 21.54 -15.40
CA LEU A 564 -7.11 20.46 -16.32
C LEU A 564 -8.57 20.09 -16.28
N ASN A 565 -9.30 20.41 -15.21
CA ASN A 565 -10.65 19.90 -15.00
C ASN A 565 -11.63 21.06 -14.74
N TYR A 566 -12.59 21.25 -15.67
CA TYR A 566 -13.70 22.18 -15.45
C TYR A 566 -14.68 21.65 -14.41
N ASN A 567 -14.87 20.33 -14.41
CA ASN A 567 -15.57 19.58 -13.37
C ASN A 567 -15.09 18.11 -13.41
N VAL A 568 -15.76 17.22 -12.68
CA VAL A 568 -15.35 15.81 -12.59
C VAL A 568 -15.38 15.05 -13.94
N ASP A 569 -16.24 15.46 -14.88
CA ASP A 569 -16.38 14.79 -16.19
C ASP A 569 -15.90 15.65 -17.37
N GLU A 570 -15.91 16.99 -17.26
CA GLU A 570 -15.46 17.93 -18.30
C GLU A 570 -14.05 18.45 -18.00
N TYR A 571 -13.17 18.43 -19.00
CA TYR A 571 -11.73 18.66 -18.85
C TYR A 571 -11.12 19.30 -20.09
N VAL A 572 -9.93 19.89 -19.90
CA VAL A 572 -9.15 20.51 -20.97
C VAL A 572 -8.51 19.45 -21.85
N ASP A 573 -8.42 19.73 -23.15
CA ASP A 573 -7.63 18.92 -24.07
C ASP A 573 -6.14 19.27 -23.92
N TYR A 574 -5.31 18.31 -23.51
CA TYR A 574 -3.87 18.45 -23.43
C TYR A 574 -3.17 17.16 -23.88
N ASP A 575 -1.89 17.29 -24.23
CA ASP A 575 -0.98 16.17 -24.50
C ASP A 575 -0.24 15.80 -23.20
N PRO A 576 -0.45 14.60 -22.64
CA PRO A 576 0.27 14.15 -21.44
C PRO A 576 1.79 14.18 -21.60
N SER A 577 2.32 13.96 -22.81
CA SER A 577 3.77 13.95 -23.06
C SER A 577 4.40 15.34 -22.99
N ALA A 578 3.60 16.39 -23.14
CA ALA A 578 4.03 17.78 -23.02
C ALA A 578 3.94 18.31 -21.58
N MET A 579 3.45 17.49 -20.64
CA MET A 579 3.21 17.90 -19.27
C MET A 579 4.04 17.08 -18.28
N GLU A 580 5.05 17.73 -17.72
CA GLU A 580 5.90 17.11 -16.71
C GLU A 580 5.11 16.73 -15.46
N GLN A 581 5.52 15.61 -14.88
CA GLN A 581 5.10 15.17 -13.56
C GLN A 581 5.56 16.19 -12.50
N LEU A 582 4.69 16.49 -11.54
CA LEU A 582 5.03 17.43 -10.46
C LEU A 582 5.96 16.75 -9.45
N PRO A 583 6.86 17.49 -8.79
CA PRO A 583 7.76 16.91 -7.78
C PRO A 583 6.97 16.40 -6.56
N LEU A 584 7.58 15.48 -5.79
CA LEU A 584 7.10 15.11 -4.46
C LEU A 584 7.43 16.26 -3.50
N LEU A 585 6.39 16.95 -3.03
CA LEU A 585 6.53 18.10 -2.13
C LEU A 585 6.43 17.70 -0.66
N ARG A 586 6.01 16.47 -0.36
CA ARG A 586 6.22 15.85 0.95
C ARG A 586 7.59 15.19 0.96
N LYS A 587 8.37 15.45 2.01
CA LYS A 587 9.60 14.71 2.28
C LYS A 587 9.29 13.21 2.38
N ASP A 588 10.21 12.39 1.85
CA ASP A 588 10.26 10.96 2.14
C ASP A 588 10.25 10.74 3.66
N ALA A 589 9.47 9.77 4.12
CA ALA A 589 9.25 9.55 5.55
C ALA A 589 10.55 9.22 6.31
N TRP A 590 11.48 8.47 5.71
CA TRP A 590 12.74 8.15 6.37
C TRP A 590 13.66 9.36 6.41
N ASP A 591 13.78 10.11 5.29
CA ASP A 591 14.55 11.36 5.20
C ASP A 591 14.08 12.37 6.25
N TYR A 592 12.76 12.54 6.41
CA TYR A 592 12.17 13.45 7.40
C TYR A 592 12.71 13.18 8.82
N TYR A 593 12.68 11.92 9.27
CA TYR A 593 13.15 11.59 10.62
C TYR A 593 14.68 11.64 10.74
N ASP A 594 15.42 11.16 9.73
CA ASP A 594 16.90 11.18 9.73
C ASP A 594 17.45 12.60 9.74
N ASP A 595 16.89 13.50 8.93
CA ASP A 595 17.38 14.87 8.78
C ASP A 595 17.16 15.70 10.05
N ILE A 596 16.02 15.55 10.72
CA ILE A 596 15.75 16.21 12.00
C ILE A 596 16.71 15.68 13.09
N LEU A 597 16.88 14.35 13.18
CA LEU A 597 17.76 13.74 14.19
C LEU A 597 19.24 14.10 13.98
N LYS A 598 19.67 14.22 12.72
CA LYS A 598 21.04 14.62 12.35
C LYS A 598 21.22 16.14 12.22
N LYS A 599 20.17 16.94 12.49
CA LYS A 599 20.19 18.41 12.41
C LYS A 599 20.63 18.92 11.03
N LYS A 600 20.15 18.28 9.96
CA LYS A 600 20.38 18.72 8.56
C LYS A 600 19.39 19.79 8.10
N VAL A 601 18.33 20.03 8.88
CA VAL A 601 17.26 20.98 8.60
C VAL A 601 17.00 21.86 9.83
N ASP A 602 16.53 23.09 9.59
CA ASP A 602 16.27 24.10 10.63
C ASP A 602 14.80 24.11 11.13
N ASN A 603 13.93 23.31 10.52
CA ASN A 603 12.51 23.18 10.88
C ASN A 603 12.04 21.71 10.83
N GLU A 604 10.84 21.47 11.36
CA GLU A 604 10.16 20.16 11.37
C GLU A 604 9.05 20.08 10.30
N ASP A 605 9.17 20.89 9.24
CA ASP A 605 8.17 20.95 8.18
C ASP A 605 8.31 19.75 7.24
N TRP A 606 7.19 19.27 6.70
CA TRP A 606 7.18 18.18 5.72
C TRP A 606 7.37 18.67 4.28
N TYR A 607 7.16 19.96 4.02
CA TYR A 607 7.40 20.57 2.72
C TYR A 607 8.86 20.42 2.30
N ALA A 608 9.07 19.90 1.09
CA ALA A 608 10.37 19.64 0.48
C ALA A 608 10.76 20.66 -0.60
N GLY A 609 9.90 21.63 -0.93
CA GLY A 609 10.20 22.66 -1.93
C GLY A 609 11.14 23.74 -1.42
N GLU A 610 11.70 24.52 -2.34
CA GLU A 610 12.45 25.73 -2.01
C GLU A 610 11.50 26.79 -1.42
N ASN A 611 11.88 27.38 -0.28
CA ASN A 611 11.11 28.43 0.40
C ASN A 611 11.33 29.82 -0.19
#